data_AF-A0A2P6U3U4-F1
#
_entry.id   AF-A0A2P6U3U4-F1
#
_cell.length_a   1.000
_cell.length_b   1.000
_cell.length_c   1.000
_cell.angle_alpha   90.00
_cell.angle_beta   90.00
_cell.angle_gamma   90.00
#
_symmetry.space_group_name_H-M   'P 1'
#
loop_
_entity.id
_entity.type
_entity.pdbx_description
1 polymer ?
#
loop_
_entity_poly.entity_id
_entity_poly.type
_entity_poly.pdbx_seq_one_letter_code
_entity_poly.pdbx_strand_id
1 'polypeptide(L)'
;MQATLTIQAAPAARVQARRQQVACSAVPPQQRAVSVVAPKVGGRTSQRNVAAHAKGAIKPMEATFTEFKLVDKSKKADWIALIASADFFFNDSQNESMAENLRERVRYLAEKGEEVEMLFVCEPAWLEKLFPAEAAKCRRPAVALVCPDRSWMTFMRIRLDRVIEVSLPNMTAEEVATSTQEVPKFKIDAEKWTAPYVPYAWGWWERFMLKK
;
A
#
# COMPACT_ATOMS: atom_id res chain seq x y z
N MET A 1 32.65 -61.64 -32.30
CA MET A 1 31.26 -61.19 -32.50
C MET A 1 31.15 -59.79 -31.93
N GLN A 2 31.29 -58.76 -32.78
CA GLN A 2 31.20 -57.36 -32.38
C GLN A 2 29.90 -56.82 -33.00
N ALA A 3 28.99 -56.34 -32.15
CA ALA A 3 27.71 -55.77 -32.55
C ALA A 3 27.79 -54.25 -32.46
N THR A 4 27.83 -53.60 -33.63
CA THR A 4 27.82 -52.15 -33.79
C THR A 4 26.37 -51.68 -33.86
N LEU A 5 25.89 -50.96 -32.83
CA LEU A 5 24.57 -50.33 -32.84
C LEU A 5 24.70 -48.88 -33.28
N THR A 6 24.25 -48.62 -34.50
CA THR A 6 24.16 -47.29 -35.12
C THR A 6 22.97 -46.53 -34.55
N ILE A 7 23.22 -45.39 -33.91
CA ILE A 7 22.18 -44.48 -33.39
C ILE A 7 21.75 -43.54 -34.52
N GLN A 8 20.49 -43.64 -34.95
CA GLN A 8 19.87 -42.70 -35.89
C GLN A 8 19.45 -41.42 -35.17
N ALA A 9 20.00 -40.28 -35.61
CA ALA A 9 19.61 -38.95 -35.14
C ALA A 9 18.30 -38.48 -35.82
N ALA A 10 17.33 -38.04 -35.02
CA ALA A 10 16.08 -37.47 -35.49
C ALA A 10 16.27 -36.07 -36.09
N PRO A 11 15.54 -35.69 -37.16
CA PRO A 11 15.68 -34.38 -37.78
C PRO A 11 15.01 -33.27 -36.96
N ALA A 12 15.74 -32.16 -36.80
CA ALA A 12 15.28 -30.95 -36.12
C ALA A 12 14.11 -30.29 -36.88
N ALA A 13 12.95 -30.18 -36.24
CA ALA A 13 11.79 -29.47 -36.76
C ALA A 13 12.04 -27.95 -36.78
N ARG A 14 12.14 -27.39 -37.98
CA ARG A 14 12.35 -25.96 -38.25
C ARG A 14 11.03 -25.21 -38.09
N VAL A 15 10.78 -24.61 -36.92
CA VAL A 15 9.64 -23.73 -36.69
C VAL A 15 9.86 -22.42 -37.44
N GLN A 16 9.15 -22.24 -38.56
CA GLN A 16 9.12 -20.98 -39.30
C GLN A 16 8.23 -19.98 -38.55
N ALA A 17 8.86 -18.98 -37.91
CA ALA A 17 8.16 -17.85 -37.32
C ALA A 17 7.53 -17.00 -38.45
N ARG A 18 6.22 -17.18 -38.67
CA ARG A 18 5.44 -16.35 -39.60
C ARG A 18 5.19 -14.99 -38.96
N ARG A 19 6.07 -14.04 -39.25
CA ARG A 19 5.96 -12.64 -38.86
C ARG A 19 4.79 -12.01 -39.60
N GLN A 20 3.59 -12.01 -39.01
CA GLN A 20 2.46 -11.22 -39.51
C GLN A 20 2.79 -9.75 -39.27
N GLN A 21 3.15 -9.04 -40.34
CA GLN A 21 3.20 -7.58 -40.35
C GLN A 21 1.76 -7.07 -40.33
N VAL A 22 1.36 -6.47 -39.21
CA VAL A 22 0.13 -5.68 -39.12
C VAL A 22 0.42 -4.35 -39.83
N ALA A 23 -0.19 -4.15 -40.99
CA ALA A 23 -0.11 -2.88 -41.71
C ALA A 23 -0.94 -1.83 -40.96
N CYS A 24 -0.26 -0.86 -40.34
CA CYS A 24 -0.90 0.32 -39.79
C CYS A 24 -1.37 1.22 -40.94
N SER A 25 -2.66 1.21 -41.26
CA SER A 25 -3.26 2.18 -42.18
C SER A 25 -3.39 3.53 -41.46
N ALA A 26 -2.60 4.51 -41.91
CA ALA A 26 -2.68 5.89 -41.44
C ALA A 26 -4.01 6.52 -41.90
N VAL A 27 -4.82 6.99 -40.95
CA VAL A 27 -6.03 7.78 -41.21
C VAL A 27 -5.59 9.23 -41.48
N PRO A 28 -6.01 9.86 -42.59
CA PRO A 28 -5.69 11.26 -42.85
C PRO A 28 -6.43 12.20 -41.86
N PRO A 29 -5.82 13.32 -41.46
CA PRO A 29 -6.41 14.22 -40.48
C PRO A 29 -7.64 14.94 -41.06
N GLN A 30 -8.82 14.68 -40.49
CA GLN A 30 -10.01 15.49 -40.70
C GLN A 30 -9.77 16.90 -40.11
N GLN A 31 -9.78 17.91 -40.97
CA GLN A 31 -9.80 19.31 -40.55
C GLN A 31 -11.16 19.61 -39.89
N ARG A 32 -11.20 19.62 -38.55
CA ARG A 32 -12.33 20.21 -37.81
C ARG A 32 -12.12 21.73 -37.75
N ALA A 33 -13.03 22.48 -38.36
CA ALA A 33 -13.13 23.92 -38.18
C ALA A 33 -13.38 24.24 -36.71
N VAL A 34 -12.44 24.91 -36.06
CA VAL A 34 -12.60 25.43 -34.69
C VAL A 34 -13.12 26.86 -34.81
N SER A 35 -14.43 27.05 -34.71
CA SER A 35 -15.00 28.36 -34.41
C SER A 35 -14.88 28.63 -32.91
N VAL A 36 -13.79 29.28 -32.51
CA VAL A 36 -13.65 29.79 -31.13
C VAL A 36 -14.52 31.04 -31.00
N VAL A 37 -15.74 30.88 -30.48
CA VAL A 37 -16.51 32.01 -29.95
C VAL A 37 -16.01 32.26 -28.53
N ALA A 38 -15.33 33.38 -28.32
CA ALA A 38 -14.84 33.80 -27.01
C ALA A 38 -16.03 34.03 -26.04
N PRO A 39 -16.03 33.42 -24.85
CA PRO A 39 -17.07 33.72 -23.86
C PRO A 39 -16.87 35.13 -23.32
N LYS A 40 -17.94 35.92 -23.35
CA LYS A 40 -18.01 37.28 -22.80
C LYS A 40 -17.87 37.20 -21.28
N VAL A 41 -16.72 37.61 -20.74
CA VAL A 41 -16.46 37.68 -19.29
C VAL A 41 -17.33 38.79 -18.70
N GLY A 42 -18.50 38.42 -18.18
CA GLY A 42 -19.31 39.29 -17.33
C GLY A 42 -18.63 39.44 -15.98
N GLY A 43 -18.24 40.67 -15.63
CA GLY A 43 -17.68 41.02 -14.35
C GLY A 43 -18.65 40.72 -13.20
N ARG A 44 -18.42 39.61 -12.52
CA ARG A 44 -18.75 39.44 -11.10
C ARG A 44 -17.50 38.90 -10.43
N THR A 45 -16.81 39.81 -9.76
CA THR A 45 -15.70 39.53 -8.86
C THR A 45 -16.22 38.64 -7.74
N SER A 46 -16.31 37.34 -7.97
CA SER A 46 -16.32 36.36 -6.90
C SER A 46 -14.91 36.41 -6.33
N GLN A 47 -14.72 37.29 -5.36
CA GLN A 47 -13.62 37.18 -4.42
C GLN A 47 -13.82 35.85 -3.71
N ARG A 48 -13.28 34.78 -4.29
CA ARG A 48 -13.02 33.56 -3.53
C ARG A 48 -12.07 34.00 -2.43
N ASN A 49 -12.53 33.92 -1.19
CA ASN A 49 -11.72 34.17 -0.02
C ASN A 49 -10.56 33.14 0.01
N VAL A 50 -9.45 33.46 -0.65
CA VAL A 50 -8.18 32.71 -0.54
C VAL A 50 -7.40 33.17 0.72
N ALA A 51 -7.99 34.07 1.51
CA ALA A 51 -7.36 34.70 2.68
C ALA A 51 -7.72 34.02 4.02
N ALA A 52 -7.76 32.68 4.08
CA ALA A 52 -7.99 31.95 5.33
C ALA A 52 -6.91 30.92 5.69
N HIS A 53 -5.73 30.95 5.05
CA HIS A 53 -4.60 30.08 5.41
C HIS A 53 -3.31 30.86 5.72
N ALA A 54 -3.46 32.09 6.20
CA ALA A 54 -2.33 32.83 6.77
C ALA A 54 -2.41 32.74 8.30
N LYS A 55 -1.51 31.96 8.90
CA LYS A 55 -1.18 31.94 10.35
C LYS A 55 -2.16 31.23 11.29
N GLY A 56 -2.57 30.00 10.94
CA GLY A 56 -3.16 29.07 11.90
C GLY A 56 -2.22 27.89 12.10
N ALA A 57 -1.97 27.50 13.35
CA ALA A 57 -1.33 26.21 13.64
C ALA A 57 -2.11 25.12 12.88
N ILE A 58 -1.41 24.34 12.05
CA ILE A 58 -1.99 23.23 11.30
C ILE A 58 -2.50 22.21 12.32
N LYS A 59 -3.80 22.23 12.61
CA LYS A 59 -4.44 21.18 13.43
C LYS A 59 -4.49 19.93 12.57
N PRO A 60 -4.02 18.77 13.05
CA PRO A 60 -4.00 17.56 12.26
C PRO A 60 -5.41 17.15 11.82
N MET A 61 -5.53 16.54 10.64
CA MET A 61 -6.80 16.07 10.13
C MET A 61 -7.18 14.80 10.88
N GLU A 62 -8.30 14.84 11.60
CA GLU A 62 -8.90 13.62 12.14
C GLU A 62 -9.34 12.74 10.96
N ALA A 63 -8.84 11.51 10.93
CA ALA A 63 -9.21 10.58 9.87
C ALA A 63 -10.69 10.21 10.03
N THR A 64 -11.56 10.75 9.18
CA THR A 64 -12.96 10.31 9.11
C THR A 64 -13.00 8.92 8.47
N PHE A 65 -12.86 7.89 9.30
CA PHE A 65 -12.99 6.50 8.90
C PHE A 65 -14.44 6.05 9.04
N THR A 66 -14.97 5.38 8.02
CA THR A 66 -16.20 4.60 8.14
C THR A 66 -15.95 3.48 9.15
N GLU A 67 -16.88 3.23 10.06
CA GLU A 67 -16.75 2.11 10.99
C GLU A 67 -16.76 0.79 10.21
N PHE A 68 -15.73 -0.04 10.43
CA PHE A 68 -15.61 -1.36 9.81
C PHE A 68 -15.33 -2.44 10.86
N LYS A 69 -15.68 -3.68 10.53
CA LYS A 69 -15.39 -4.85 11.36
C LYS A 69 -14.03 -5.41 10.98
N LEU A 70 -13.19 -5.62 11.99
CA LEU A 70 -11.94 -6.36 11.84
C LEU A 70 -12.24 -7.86 11.79
N VAL A 71 -11.30 -8.59 11.19
CA VAL A 71 -11.26 -10.05 11.20
C VAL A 71 -11.38 -10.64 12.61
N ASP A 72 -12.05 -11.79 12.70
CA ASP A 72 -12.18 -12.54 13.94
C ASP A 72 -10.83 -13.01 14.49
N LYS A 73 -10.69 -12.85 15.81
CA LYS A 73 -9.53 -13.25 16.62
C LYS A 73 -9.09 -14.71 16.40
N SER A 74 -10.05 -15.63 16.25
CA SER A 74 -9.79 -17.08 16.10
C SER A 74 -9.43 -17.53 14.69
N LYS A 75 -9.44 -16.63 13.69
CA LYS A 75 -9.21 -17.01 12.30
C LYS A 75 -7.76 -17.46 12.10
N LYS A 76 -7.59 -18.66 11.54
CA LYS A 76 -6.30 -19.23 11.14
C LYS A 76 -6.10 -19.04 9.64
N ALA A 77 -4.96 -18.50 9.25
CA ALA A 77 -4.61 -18.28 7.86
C ALA A 77 -3.09 -18.26 7.68
N ASP A 78 -2.66 -18.27 6.43
CA ASP A 78 -1.27 -17.98 6.07
C ASP A 78 -1.11 -16.48 5.95
N TRP A 79 -0.51 -15.88 6.98
CA TRP A 79 -0.32 -14.45 7.06
C TRP A 79 0.99 -14.06 6.40
N ILE A 80 0.99 -12.90 5.76
CA ILE A 80 2.21 -12.23 5.31
C ILE A 80 2.35 -10.99 6.19
N ALA A 81 3.58 -10.69 6.59
CA ALA A 81 3.91 -9.51 7.39
C ALA A 81 4.96 -8.66 6.66
N LEU A 82 4.72 -7.34 6.58
CA LEU A 82 5.74 -6.35 6.21
C LEU A 82 6.19 -5.64 7.47
N ILE A 83 7.48 -5.73 7.76
CA ILE A 83 8.10 -5.19 8.97
C ILE A 83 8.93 -3.97 8.62
N ALA A 84 8.76 -2.90 9.39
CA ALA A 84 9.57 -1.69 9.32
C ALA A 84 9.53 -0.93 10.65
N SER A 85 10.18 0.23 10.70
CA SER A 85 10.13 1.12 11.87
C SER A 85 8.76 1.78 12.01
N ALA A 86 8.30 2.00 13.24
CA ALA A 86 7.08 2.77 13.52
C ALA A 86 7.16 4.20 12.97
N ASP A 87 8.33 4.83 13.05
CA ASP A 87 8.61 6.15 12.48
C ASP A 87 8.41 6.15 10.95
N PHE A 88 8.84 5.07 10.29
CA PHE A 88 8.65 4.91 8.84
C PHE A 88 7.17 4.74 8.47
N PHE A 89 6.40 3.91 9.18
CA PHE A 89 4.99 3.71 8.84
C PHE A 89 4.09 4.92 9.11
N PHE A 90 4.30 5.62 10.23
CA PHE A 90 3.33 6.59 10.74
C PHE A 90 3.74 8.05 10.62
N ASN A 91 5.04 8.35 10.54
CA ASN A 91 5.56 9.72 10.59
C ASN A 91 6.27 10.16 9.30
N ASP A 92 6.77 9.22 8.48
CA ASP A 92 7.45 9.54 7.22
C ASP A 92 6.47 10.17 6.21
N SER A 93 6.79 11.37 5.74
CA SER A 93 6.02 12.12 4.74
C SER A 93 5.82 11.34 3.44
N GLN A 94 6.77 10.48 3.06
CA GLN A 94 6.64 9.67 1.84
C GLN A 94 5.53 8.61 1.91
N ASN A 95 5.19 8.18 3.13
CA ASN A 95 4.25 7.10 3.38
C ASN A 95 2.84 7.59 3.73
N GLU A 96 2.58 8.90 3.66
CA GLU A 96 1.26 9.46 3.94
C GLU A 96 0.17 8.87 3.04
N SER A 97 0.47 8.62 1.76
CA SER A 97 -0.45 7.96 0.84
C SER A 97 -0.90 6.55 1.27
N MET A 98 -0.21 5.90 2.21
CA MET A 98 -0.61 4.62 2.77
C MET A 98 -1.92 4.73 3.56
N ALA A 99 -2.13 5.82 4.29
CA ALA A 99 -3.34 6.03 5.06
C ALA A 99 -4.58 6.12 4.14
N GLU A 100 -4.50 6.87 3.03
CA GLU A 100 -5.55 6.89 2.01
C GLU A 100 -5.72 5.52 1.33
N ASN A 101 -4.64 4.81 0.99
CA ASN A 101 -4.74 3.47 0.41
C ASN A 101 -5.50 2.49 1.33
N LEU A 102 -5.23 2.53 2.64
CA LEU A 102 -5.94 1.71 3.62
C LEU A 102 -7.40 2.14 3.75
N ARG A 103 -7.68 3.44 3.79
CA ARG A 103 -9.04 3.98 3.84
C ARG A 103 -9.88 3.56 2.64
N GLU A 104 -9.32 3.69 1.46
CA GLU A 104 -9.97 3.27 0.22
C GLU A 104 -10.14 1.76 0.16
N ARG A 105 -9.15 0.97 0.62
CA ARG A 105 -9.27 -0.49 0.71
C ARG A 105 -10.39 -0.90 1.67
N VAL A 106 -10.54 -0.21 2.80
CA VAL A 106 -11.64 -0.43 3.74
C VAL A 106 -12.99 -0.08 3.09
N ARG A 107 -13.09 1.04 2.38
CA ARG A 107 -14.31 1.41 1.64
C ARG A 107 -14.68 0.32 0.62
N TYR A 108 -13.71 -0.14 -0.15
CA TYR A 108 -13.88 -1.19 -1.15
C TYR A 108 -14.33 -2.53 -0.53
N LEU A 109 -13.76 -2.93 0.61
CA LEU A 109 -14.17 -4.13 1.34
C LEU A 109 -15.59 -4.00 1.88
N ALA A 110 -15.93 -2.83 2.44
CA ALA A 110 -17.26 -2.54 2.95
C ALA A 110 -18.32 -2.61 1.84
N GLU A 111 -18.03 -2.09 0.64
CA GLU A 111 -18.91 -2.17 -0.54
C GLU A 111 -19.12 -3.61 -1.02
N LYS A 112 -18.11 -4.47 -0.83
CA LYS A 112 -18.20 -5.91 -1.12
C LYS A 112 -18.86 -6.73 -0.02
N GLY A 113 -19.02 -6.17 1.18
CA GLY A 113 -19.46 -6.90 2.37
C GLY A 113 -18.40 -7.87 2.92
N GLU A 114 -17.13 -7.64 2.61
CA GLU A 114 -15.99 -8.42 3.11
C GLU A 114 -15.41 -7.79 4.39
N GLU A 115 -14.81 -8.61 5.25
CA GLU A 115 -14.15 -8.16 6.47
C GLU A 115 -12.77 -7.58 6.21
N VAL A 116 -12.30 -6.72 7.13
CA VAL A 116 -10.97 -6.12 7.02
C VAL A 116 -9.95 -7.01 7.72
N GLU A 117 -9.11 -7.65 6.91
CA GLU A 117 -8.04 -8.55 7.36
C GLU A 117 -6.66 -7.85 7.47
N MET A 118 -6.65 -6.52 7.46
CA MET A 118 -5.43 -5.71 7.55
C MET A 118 -5.21 -5.30 9.00
N LEU A 119 -4.06 -5.68 9.55
CA LEU A 119 -3.73 -5.48 10.95
C LEU A 119 -2.40 -4.76 11.09
N PHE A 120 -2.34 -3.78 12.00
CA PHE A 120 -1.09 -3.21 12.48
C PHE A 120 -0.72 -3.79 13.83
N VAL A 121 0.55 -4.17 13.97
CA VAL A 121 1.08 -4.74 15.21
C VAL A 121 2.34 -3.98 15.58
N CYS A 122 2.33 -3.32 16.74
CA CYS A 122 3.52 -2.68 17.29
C CYS A 122 4.32 -3.70 18.10
N GLU A 123 5.61 -3.79 17.80
CA GLU A 123 6.56 -4.76 18.37
C GLU A 123 5.98 -6.17 18.51
N PRO A 124 5.78 -6.87 17.37
CA PRO A 124 5.20 -8.21 17.38
C PRO A 124 6.05 -9.17 18.21
N ALA A 125 5.44 -9.88 19.16
CA ALA A 125 6.14 -10.79 20.06
C ALA A 125 6.83 -11.97 19.34
N TRP A 126 6.35 -12.33 18.15
CA TRP A 126 6.91 -13.38 17.32
C TRP A 126 8.17 -12.94 16.54
N LEU A 127 8.40 -11.63 16.37
CA LEU A 127 9.49 -11.11 15.54
C LEU A 127 10.87 -11.54 16.07
N GLU A 128 11.10 -11.39 17.37
CA GLU A 128 12.39 -11.74 17.97
C GLU A 128 12.57 -13.24 18.11
N LYS A 129 11.48 -13.99 18.31
CA LYS A 129 11.51 -15.44 18.49
C LYS A 129 11.77 -16.17 17.17
N LEU A 130 11.11 -15.75 16.10
CA LEU A 130 11.15 -16.43 14.81
C LEU A 130 12.19 -15.84 13.85
N PHE A 131 12.38 -14.50 13.86
CA PHE A 131 13.19 -13.79 12.86
C PHE A 131 14.20 -12.82 13.50
N PRO A 132 15.15 -13.31 14.31
CA PRO A 132 16.15 -12.45 14.95
C PRO A 132 17.04 -11.69 13.95
N ALA A 133 17.33 -12.29 12.79
CA ALA A 133 18.14 -11.66 11.74
C ALA A 133 17.43 -10.45 11.10
N GLU A 134 16.11 -10.52 10.91
CA GLU A 134 15.31 -9.42 10.36
C GLU A 134 15.06 -8.35 11.43
N ALA A 135 14.81 -8.79 12.67
CA ALA A 135 14.63 -7.92 13.82
C ALA A 135 15.84 -7.02 14.09
N ALA A 136 17.06 -7.48 13.76
CA ALA A 136 18.29 -6.71 13.87
C ALA A 136 18.45 -5.63 12.79
N LYS A 137 17.83 -5.81 11.62
CA LYS A 137 17.85 -4.83 10.52
C LYS A 137 16.86 -3.69 10.73
N CYS A 138 15.77 -3.96 11.47
CA CYS A 138 14.75 -2.95 11.75
C CYS A 138 15.14 -2.02 12.90
N ARG A 139 14.94 -0.72 12.70
CA ARG A 139 14.99 0.26 13.79
C ARG A 139 13.81 0.06 14.73
N ARG A 140 14.05 0.18 16.04
CA ARG A 140 13.02 0.07 17.09
C ARG A 140 12.37 1.42 17.39
N PRO A 141 11.05 1.45 17.67
CA PRO A 141 10.15 0.29 17.72
C PRO A 141 9.73 -0.19 16.33
N ALA A 142 9.68 -1.51 16.17
CA ALA A 142 9.27 -2.13 14.91
C ALA A 142 7.74 -2.25 14.85
N VAL A 143 7.17 -2.09 13.66
CA VAL A 143 5.76 -2.28 13.37
C VAL A 143 5.64 -3.28 12.23
N ALA A 144 4.65 -4.16 12.31
CA ALA A 144 4.28 -5.07 11.23
C ALA A 144 2.91 -4.70 10.69
N LEU A 145 2.82 -4.56 9.36
CA LEU A 145 1.56 -4.63 8.62
C LEU A 145 1.32 -6.08 8.24
N VAL A 146 0.17 -6.62 8.62
CA VAL A 146 -0.15 -8.05 8.43
C VAL A 146 -1.44 -8.17 7.62
N CYS A 147 -1.43 -9.05 6.62
CA CYS A 147 -2.58 -9.40 5.82
C CYS A 147 -2.39 -10.79 5.17
N PRO A 148 -3.44 -11.61 5.01
CA PRO A 148 -3.33 -12.90 4.31
C PRO A 148 -3.37 -12.73 2.77
N ASP A 149 -3.83 -11.59 2.25
CA ASP A 149 -3.89 -11.30 0.82
C ASP A 149 -2.49 -11.00 0.24
N ARG A 150 -1.93 -11.98 -0.46
CA ARG A 150 -0.63 -11.88 -1.14
C ARG A 150 -0.56 -10.76 -2.17
N SER A 151 -1.64 -10.52 -2.92
CA SER A 151 -1.63 -9.51 -3.99
C SER A 151 -1.52 -8.12 -3.37
N TRP A 152 -2.28 -7.88 -2.31
CA TRP A 152 -2.23 -6.64 -1.55
C TRP A 152 -0.87 -6.43 -0.88
N MET A 153 -0.32 -7.47 -0.27
CA MET A 153 0.98 -7.39 0.40
C MET A 153 2.13 -7.14 -0.57
N THR A 154 2.05 -7.72 -1.77
CA THR A 154 3.01 -7.45 -2.85
C THR A 154 2.93 -6.00 -3.31
N PHE A 155 1.71 -5.46 -3.45
CA PHE A 155 1.49 -4.04 -3.78
C PHE A 155 2.12 -3.13 -2.72
N MET A 156 1.85 -3.41 -1.43
CA MET A 156 2.40 -2.62 -0.33
C MET A 156 3.93 -2.70 -0.24
N ARG A 157 4.50 -3.88 -0.49
CA ARG A 157 5.96 -4.06 -0.54
C ARG A 157 6.59 -3.17 -1.60
N ILE A 158 6.06 -3.20 -2.82
CA ILE A 158 6.60 -2.39 -3.94
C ILE A 158 6.42 -0.89 -3.65
N ARG A 159 5.31 -0.50 -3.00
CA ARG A 159 5.01 0.91 -2.73
C ARG A 159 5.89 1.51 -1.63
N LEU A 160 6.20 0.72 -0.60
CA LEU A 160 6.98 1.14 0.57
C LEU A 160 8.48 0.98 0.34
N ASP A 161 8.90 0.00 -0.47
CA ASP A 161 10.27 -0.34 -0.89
C ASP A 161 11.23 -0.75 0.25
N ARG A 162 11.28 0.02 1.34
CA ARG A 162 12.15 -0.15 2.52
C ARG A 162 11.51 -1.02 3.61
N VAL A 163 10.89 -2.12 3.22
CA VAL A 163 10.19 -3.04 4.15
C VAL A 163 10.72 -4.46 4.02
N ILE A 164 10.74 -5.18 5.14
CA ILE A 164 11.13 -6.59 5.18
C ILE A 164 9.87 -7.44 5.13
N GLU A 165 9.78 -8.33 4.15
CA GLU A 165 8.68 -9.29 4.05
C GLU A 165 9.01 -10.58 4.79
N VAL A 166 8.04 -11.07 5.56
CA VAL A 166 8.10 -12.34 6.28
C VAL A 166 6.77 -13.09 6.09
N SER A 167 6.84 -14.40 5.95
CA SER A 167 5.67 -15.28 5.93
C SER A 167 5.45 -15.96 7.29
N LEU A 168 4.19 -16.02 7.71
CA LEU A 168 3.72 -16.60 8.97
C LEU A 168 2.63 -17.63 8.66
N PRO A 169 3.02 -18.89 8.36
CA PRO A 169 2.06 -19.93 8.01
C PRO A 169 1.26 -20.40 9.22
N ASN A 170 -0.03 -20.69 9.02
CA ASN A 170 -0.93 -21.31 10.00
C ASN A 170 -1.05 -20.63 11.39
N MET A 171 -0.86 -19.31 11.48
CA MET A 171 -1.04 -18.58 12.75
C MET A 171 -2.47 -18.03 12.90
N THR A 172 -2.91 -17.87 14.15
CA THR A 172 -4.18 -17.18 14.46
C THR A 172 -4.02 -15.66 14.41
N ALA A 173 -5.11 -14.92 14.13
CA ALA A 173 -5.08 -13.47 14.15
C ALA A 173 -4.63 -12.89 15.51
N GLU A 174 -5.03 -13.50 16.63
CA GLU A 174 -4.56 -13.13 17.97
C GLU A 174 -3.05 -13.28 18.17
N GLU A 175 -2.49 -14.43 17.80
CA GLU A 175 -1.06 -14.70 17.93
C GLU A 175 -0.23 -13.72 17.11
N VAL A 176 -0.70 -13.40 15.90
CA VAL A 176 -0.02 -12.45 15.02
C VAL A 176 -0.14 -11.02 15.54
N ALA A 177 -1.30 -10.66 16.12
CA ALA A 177 -1.58 -9.31 16.63
C ALA A 177 -1.08 -9.03 18.05
N THR A 178 -0.40 -9.98 18.68
CA THR A 178 0.15 -9.81 20.02
C THR A 178 1.26 -8.75 20.02
N SER A 179 0.94 -7.56 20.54
CA SER A 179 1.86 -6.43 20.69
C SER A 179 2.58 -6.43 22.04
N THR A 180 3.90 -6.19 22.01
CA THR A 180 4.75 -6.09 23.20
C THR A 180 4.78 -4.67 23.75
N GLN A 181 4.85 -3.67 22.87
CA GLN A 181 4.92 -2.25 23.22
C GLN A 181 3.80 -1.45 22.54
N GLU A 182 3.53 -0.26 23.09
CA GLU A 182 2.64 0.72 22.49
C GLU A 182 3.36 1.54 21.42
N VAL A 183 2.59 2.07 20.47
CA VAL A 183 3.15 2.93 19.42
C VAL A 183 3.63 4.25 20.05
N PRO A 184 4.88 4.67 19.82
CA PRO A 184 5.36 5.94 20.34
C PRO A 184 4.53 7.12 19.85
N LYS A 185 4.46 8.15 20.68
CA LYS A 185 3.88 9.42 20.27
C LYS A 185 4.86 10.21 19.42
N PHE A 186 4.69 10.17 18.10
CA PHE A 186 5.47 10.97 17.18
C PHE A 186 5.02 12.44 17.23
N LYS A 187 5.98 13.36 17.22
CA LYS A 187 5.73 14.78 17.01
C LYS A 187 5.80 15.04 15.51
N ILE A 188 4.74 15.63 14.97
CA ILE A 188 4.72 16.04 13.58
C ILE A 188 5.60 17.29 13.46
N ASP A 189 6.75 17.15 12.81
CA ASP A 189 7.66 18.26 12.53
C ASP A 189 7.06 19.13 11.42
N ALA A 190 6.28 20.16 11.79
CA ALA A 190 5.65 21.07 10.84
C ALA A 190 6.65 21.77 9.89
N GLU A 191 7.91 21.91 10.30
CA GLU A 191 8.98 22.50 9.48
C GLU A 191 9.41 21.61 8.30
N LYS A 192 9.35 20.27 8.47
CA LYS A 192 9.68 19.31 7.40
C LYS A 192 8.48 19.01 6.50
N TRP A 193 7.30 19.50 6.88
CA TRP A 193 6.07 19.25 6.16
C TRP A 193 5.95 20.17 4.95
N THR A 194 6.12 19.58 3.77
CA THR A 194 6.12 20.31 2.49
C THR A 194 4.79 20.25 1.75
N ALA A 195 3.87 19.36 2.16
CA ALA A 195 2.61 19.17 1.47
C ALA A 195 1.61 20.30 1.79
N PRO A 196 0.77 20.70 0.83
CA PRO A 196 -0.23 21.76 1.02
C PRO A 196 -1.41 21.36 1.90
N TYR A 197 -1.55 20.07 2.21
CA TYR A 197 -2.60 19.53 3.06
C TYR A 197 -2.10 19.25 4.47
N VAL A 198 -3.04 19.04 5.38
CA VAL A 198 -2.76 18.77 6.78
C VAL A 198 -2.34 17.30 6.96
N PRO A 199 -1.30 17.00 7.76
CA PRO A 199 -0.95 15.63 8.09
C PRO A 199 -2.04 14.96 8.95
N TYR A 200 -2.14 13.63 8.86
CA TYR A 200 -3.07 12.89 9.70
C TYR A 200 -2.79 13.06 11.19
N ALA A 201 -3.86 13.03 11.97
CA ALA A 201 -3.79 12.97 13.42
C ALA A 201 -3.07 11.71 13.89
N TRP A 202 -2.26 11.86 14.93
CA TRP A 202 -1.68 10.74 15.66
C TRP A 202 -2.80 9.79 16.11
N GLY A 203 -2.59 8.49 15.95
CA GLY A 203 -3.57 7.46 16.33
C GLY A 203 -4.52 7.03 15.21
N TRP A 204 -4.41 7.56 13.99
CA TRP A 204 -5.28 7.13 12.87
C TRP A 204 -5.18 5.61 12.59
N TRP A 205 -4.04 4.99 12.89
CA TRP A 205 -3.79 3.55 12.72
C TRP A 205 -4.40 2.66 13.80
N GLU A 206 -4.82 3.22 14.95
CA GLU A 206 -5.35 2.44 16.08
C GLU A 206 -6.57 1.61 15.68
N ARG A 207 -7.31 2.04 14.66
CA ARG A 207 -8.47 1.32 14.15
C ARG A 207 -8.12 -0.04 13.56
N PHE A 208 -6.90 -0.22 13.06
CA PHE A 208 -6.39 -1.47 12.49
C PHE A 208 -5.65 -2.33 13.52
N MET A 209 -5.62 -1.93 14.78
CA MET A 209 -5.07 -2.73 15.86
C MET A 209 -6.19 -3.58 16.46
N LEU A 210 -5.92 -4.88 16.62
CA LEU A 210 -6.82 -5.74 17.39
C LEU A 210 -6.81 -5.26 18.84
N LYS A 211 -7.97 -4.79 19.32
CA LYS A 211 -8.15 -4.42 20.72
C LYS A 211 -7.98 -5.69 21.57
N LYS A 212 -7.09 -5.59 22.56
CA LYS A 212 -6.85 -6.65 23.55
C LYS A 212 -8.17 -7.00 24.24
#